data_AF-A0A8X6VGX3-F1
#
_entry.id   AF-A0A8X6VGX3-F1
#
_cell.length_a   1.000
_cell.length_b   1.000
_cell.length_c   1.000
_cell.angle_alpha   90.00
_cell.angle_beta   90.00
_cell.angle_gamma   90.00
#
_symmetry.space_group_name_H-M   'P 1'
#
loop_
_entity.id
_entity.type
_entity.pdbx_description
1 polymer ?
#
loop_
_entity_poly.entity_id
_entity_poly.type
_entity_poly.pdbx_seq_one_letter_code
_entity_poly.pdbx_strand_id
1 'polypeptide(L)'
;MIAQLPLLPRQAKHPRSIPSNVLQRMQMNHRALNMLSTAIVYINNTPLESIEDEPRNLNSQAKFCEEHFVNNHRRDESEQYIVQMAFLKEPSCLGESKQTAIRRLNSLWRKLDANPNLKTVISRIYP
;
A
#
# COMPACT_ATOMS: atom_id res chain seq x y z
N MET A 1 0.99 65.42 56.17
CA MET A 1 0.35 64.18 56.65
C MET A 1 -0.28 63.49 55.46
N ILE A 2 0.33 62.42 54.93
CA ILE A 2 -0.25 61.63 53.83
C ILE A 2 -0.76 60.33 54.43
N ALA A 3 -2.07 60.10 54.32
CA ALA A 3 -2.73 58.91 54.84
C ALA A 3 -2.45 57.71 53.90
N GLN A 4 -1.88 56.64 54.44
CA GLN A 4 -1.66 55.39 53.71
C GLN A 4 -2.99 54.62 53.63
N LEU A 5 -3.52 54.43 52.42
CA LEU A 5 -4.68 53.56 52.17
C LEU A 5 -4.24 52.08 52.25
N PRO A 6 -4.97 51.18 52.93
CA PRO A 6 -4.54 49.79 53.05
C PRO A 6 -4.80 49.02 51.74
N LEU A 7 -3.79 48.31 51.27
CA LEU A 7 -3.87 47.43 50.10
C LEU A 7 -4.67 46.17 50.47
N LEU A 8 -5.84 45.97 49.85
CA LEU A 8 -6.58 44.70 49.96
C LEU A 8 -5.83 43.57 49.23
N PRO A 9 -5.83 42.33 49.76
CA PRO A 9 -5.12 41.22 49.15
C PRO A 9 -5.74 40.86 47.80
N ARG A 10 -4.91 40.82 46.75
CA ARG A 10 -5.28 40.29 45.44
C ARG A 10 -5.67 38.81 45.59
N GLN A 11 -6.95 38.50 45.39
CA GLN A 11 -7.42 37.12 45.27
C GLN A 11 -6.66 36.43 44.13
N ALA A 12 -5.94 35.34 44.45
CA ALA A 12 -5.27 34.53 43.45
C ALA A 12 -6.31 33.89 42.54
N LYS A 13 -6.26 34.18 41.24
CA LYS A 13 -7.14 33.55 40.25
C LYS A 13 -6.92 32.04 40.28
N HIS A 14 -7.94 31.30 40.70
CA HIS A 14 -7.92 29.84 40.70
C HIS A 14 -7.60 29.33 39.28
N PRO A 15 -6.79 28.27 39.10
CA PRO A 15 -6.42 27.80 37.78
C PRO A 15 -7.69 27.44 37.00
N ARG A 16 -7.87 28.05 35.83
CA ARG A 16 -9.02 27.77 34.96
C ARG A 16 -9.05 26.28 34.65
N SER A 17 -10.13 25.60 35.03
CA SER A 17 -10.32 24.18 34.72
C SER A 17 -10.34 23.99 33.20
N ILE A 18 -9.63 22.97 32.73
CA ILE A 18 -9.59 22.63 31.30
C ILE A 18 -11.01 22.18 30.90
N PRO A 19 -11.63 22.78 29.87
CA PRO A 19 -12.95 22.37 29.41
C PRO A 19 -12.92 20.90 28.98
N SER A 20 -13.94 20.12 29.35
CA SER A 20 -14.05 18.68 29.07
C SER A 20 -13.82 18.34 27.60
N ASN A 21 -14.37 19.15 26.68
CA ASN A 21 -14.21 18.99 25.24
C ASN A 21 -12.74 19.12 24.79
N VAL A 22 -11.96 19.98 25.45
CA VAL A 22 -10.53 20.17 25.17
C VAL A 22 -9.74 18.97 25.71
N LEU A 23 -10.06 18.51 26.92
CA LEU A 23 -9.43 17.33 27.51
C LEU A 23 -9.69 16.07 26.67
N GLN A 24 -10.90 15.89 26.18
CA GLN A 24 -11.26 14.73 25.37
C GLN A 24 -10.57 14.73 24.00
N ARG A 25 -10.43 15.90 23.37
CA ARG A 25 -9.63 16.05 22.13
C ARG A 25 -8.16 15.77 22.40
N MET A 26 -7.62 16.25 23.52
CA MET A 26 -6.25 16.00 23.93
C MET A 26 -5.99 14.51 24.20
N GLN A 27 -6.95 13.81 24.84
CA GLN A 27 -6.90 12.37 25.06
C GLN A 27 -6.97 11.56 23.75
N MET A 28 -7.86 11.93 22.82
CA MET A 28 -7.93 11.29 21.51
C MET A 28 -6.64 11.48 20.71
N ASN A 29 -6.10 12.71 20.69
CA ASN A 29 -4.83 13.00 20.04
C ASN A 29 -3.67 12.21 20.68
N HIS A 30 -3.64 12.12 22.01
CA HIS A 30 -2.62 11.32 22.71
C HIS A 30 -2.71 9.84 22.34
N ARG A 31 -3.92 9.26 22.28
CA ARG A 31 -4.12 7.87 21.83
C ARG A 31 -3.68 7.66 20.38
N ALA A 32 -4.01 8.59 19.49
CA ALA A 32 -3.59 8.53 18.08
C ALA A 32 -2.06 8.60 17.95
N LEU A 33 -1.40 9.49 18.70
CA LEU A 33 0.06 9.60 18.72
C LEU A 33 0.73 8.34 19.28
N ASN A 34 0.17 7.75 20.33
CA ASN A 34 0.70 6.50 20.89
C ASN A 34 0.53 5.34 19.89
N MET A 35 -0.60 5.25 19.22
CA MET A 35 -0.85 4.22 18.19
C MET A 35 0.12 4.37 17.01
N LEU A 36 0.35 5.60 16.54
CA LEU A 36 1.32 5.88 15.48
C LEU A 36 2.75 5.57 15.92
N SER A 37 3.12 5.93 17.16
CA SER A 37 4.42 5.60 17.75
C SER A 37 4.66 4.09 17.77
N THR A 38 3.69 3.32 18.28
CA THR A 38 3.77 1.86 18.31
C THR A 38 3.88 1.25 16.91
N ALA A 39 3.12 1.77 15.94
CA ALA A 39 3.19 1.31 14.56
C ALA A 39 4.56 1.59 13.92
N ILE A 40 5.12 2.78 14.13
CA ILE A 40 6.47 3.14 13.67
C ILE A 40 7.53 2.22 14.29
N VAL A 41 7.44 1.97 15.60
CA VAL A 41 8.36 1.06 16.30
C VAL A 41 8.28 -0.35 15.72
N TYR A 42 7.08 -0.85 15.45
CA TYR A 42 6.89 -2.17 14.85
C TYR A 42 7.52 -2.23 13.45
N ILE A 43 7.22 -1.27 12.57
CA ILE A 43 7.73 -1.22 11.20
C ILE A 43 9.26 -1.13 11.17
N ASN A 44 9.85 -0.32 12.04
CA ASN A 44 11.30 -0.12 12.06
C ASN A 44 12.06 -1.31 12.68
N ASN A 45 11.39 -2.10 13.53
CA ASN A 45 11.99 -3.25 14.21
C ASN A 45 11.68 -4.58 13.52
N THR A 46 10.78 -4.63 12.54
CA THR A 46 10.60 -5.80 11.68
C THR A 46 11.72 -5.84 10.63
N PRO A 47 12.59 -6.85 10.62
CA PRO A 47 13.58 -7.01 9.57
C PRO A 47 12.89 -7.15 8.22
N LEU A 48 13.37 -6.43 7.22
CA LEU A 48 12.78 -6.42 5.87
C LEU A 48 12.83 -7.80 5.19
N GLU A 49 13.56 -8.76 5.75
CA GLU A 49 13.96 -10.02 5.12
C GLU A 49 14.01 -11.22 6.07
N SER A 50 13.34 -11.15 7.23
CA SER A 50 13.19 -12.34 8.09
C SER A 50 12.04 -13.20 7.55
N ILE A 51 12.35 -14.09 6.61
CA ILE A 51 11.53 -15.27 6.32
C ILE A 51 11.70 -16.20 7.52
N GLU A 52 10.97 -15.92 8.59
CA GLU A 52 10.75 -16.94 9.61
C GLU A 52 9.86 -18.01 8.96
N ASP A 53 10.46 -19.18 8.69
CA ASP A 53 9.79 -20.48 8.45
C ASP A 53 9.07 -20.96 9.72
N GLU A 54 8.46 -20.05 10.46
CA GLU A 54 7.41 -20.45 11.39
C GLU A 54 6.32 -21.09 10.54
N PRO A 55 5.79 -22.28 10.88
CA PRO A 55 4.62 -22.84 10.24
C PRO A 55 3.46 -21.89 10.54
N ARG A 56 3.37 -20.81 9.76
CA ARG A 56 2.21 -19.95 9.70
C ARG A 56 1.11 -20.94 9.46
N ASN A 57 0.14 -20.97 10.37
CA ASN A 57 -1.12 -21.60 10.09
C ASN A 57 -1.67 -20.85 8.88
N LEU A 58 -1.26 -21.30 7.69
CA LEU A 58 -1.55 -20.64 6.43
C LEU A 58 -3.05 -20.79 6.34
N ASN A 59 -3.74 -19.70 6.66
CA ASN A 59 -5.16 -19.55 6.42
C ASN A 59 -5.43 -20.08 5.00
N SER A 60 -6.59 -20.69 4.77
CA SER A 60 -6.96 -21.27 3.47
C SER A 60 -6.62 -20.36 2.29
N GLN A 61 -6.77 -19.05 2.48
CA GLN A 61 -6.39 -18.01 1.52
C GLN A 61 -4.89 -17.98 1.18
N ALA A 62 -4.01 -18.09 2.16
CA ALA A 62 -2.57 -18.06 1.95
C ALA A 62 -2.10 -19.30 1.19
N LYS A 63 -2.65 -20.48 1.49
CA LYS A 63 -2.39 -21.71 0.72
C LYS A 63 -2.87 -21.61 -0.72
N PHE A 64 -4.08 -21.07 -0.92
CA PHE A 64 -4.63 -20.82 -2.24
C PHE A 64 -3.74 -19.86 -3.05
N CYS A 65 -3.28 -18.77 -2.44
CA CYS A 65 -2.39 -17.82 -3.10
C CYS A 65 -1.04 -18.45 -3.48
N GLU A 66 -0.45 -19.26 -2.59
CA GLU A 66 0.81 -19.95 -2.86
C GLU A 66 0.66 -20.97 -4.00
N GLU A 67 -0.35 -21.82 -3.92
CA GLU A 67 -0.64 -22.81 -4.97
C GLU A 67 -0.94 -22.12 -6.31
N HIS A 68 -1.69 -21.02 -6.29
CA HIS A 68 -1.93 -20.21 -7.48
C HIS A 68 -0.63 -19.60 -8.03
N PHE A 69 0.26 -19.10 -7.17
CA PHE A 69 1.55 -18.54 -7.60
C PHE A 69 2.41 -19.61 -8.27
N VAL A 70 2.63 -20.75 -7.63
CA VAL A 70 3.45 -21.85 -8.16
C VAL A 70 2.91 -22.37 -9.49
N ASN A 71 1.59 -22.54 -9.60
CA ASN A 71 0.98 -23.08 -10.83
C ASN A 71 1.02 -22.10 -12.00
N ASN A 72 1.03 -20.80 -11.72
CA ASN A 72 0.89 -19.77 -12.74
C ASN A 72 2.15 -18.95 -12.97
N HIS A 73 3.18 -19.09 -12.15
CA HIS A 73 4.43 -18.34 -12.26
C HIS A 73 5.59 -19.29 -12.48
N ARG A 74 6.23 -19.20 -13.64
CA ARG A 74 7.44 -19.98 -13.95
C ARG A 74 8.38 -19.15 -14.80
N ARG A 75 9.65 -19.54 -14.84
CA ARG A 75 10.61 -19.04 -15.84
C ARG A 75 10.74 -20.03 -16.99
N ASP A 76 10.89 -19.53 -18.20
CA ASP A 76 11.29 -20.35 -19.34
C ASP A 76 12.81 -20.54 -19.37
N GLU A 77 13.28 -21.37 -20.31
CA GLU A 77 14.71 -21.64 -20.52
C GLU A 77 15.51 -20.39 -20.94
N SER A 78 14.81 -19.33 -21.36
CA SER A 78 15.39 -18.02 -21.71
C SER A 78 15.33 -17.02 -20.54
N GLU A 79 15.08 -17.50 -19.31
CA GLU A 79 14.93 -16.70 -18.09
C GLU A 79 13.77 -15.68 -18.12
N GLN A 80 12.82 -15.84 -19.05
CA GLN A 80 11.63 -14.99 -19.12
C GLN A 80 10.53 -15.52 -18.21
N TYR A 81 9.91 -14.61 -17.45
CA TYR A 81 8.78 -14.96 -16.60
C TYR A 81 7.52 -15.23 -17.43
N ILE A 82 6.99 -16.44 -17.31
CA ILE A 82 5.67 -16.82 -17.78
C ILE A 82 4.70 -16.68 -16.61
N VAL A 83 3.74 -15.77 -16.76
CA VAL A 83 2.63 -15.59 -15.82
C VAL A 83 1.33 -16.02 -16.49
N GLN A 84 0.73 -17.11 -16.02
CA GLN A 84 -0.60 -17.52 -16.41
C GLN A 84 -1.64 -16.79 -15.56
N MET A 85 -2.22 -15.73 -16.09
CA MET A 85 -3.32 -15.05 -15.40
C MET A 85 -4.55 -15.98 -15.41
N ALA A 86 -4.95 -16.49 -14.25
CA ALA A 86 -6.18 -17.25 -14.12
C ALA A 86 -7.39 -16.35 -14.45
N PHE A 87 -8.35 -16.89 -15.21
CA PHE A 87 -9.60 -16.17 -15.44
C PHE A 87 -10.46 -16.21 -14.18
N LEU A 88 -10.94 -15.05 -13.72
CA LEU A 88 -11.85 -14.93 -12.58
C LEU A 88 -13.24 -15.55 -12.83
N LYS A 89 -13.56 -15.82 -14.10
CA LYS A 89 -14.82 -16.41 -14.57
C LYS A 89 -14.52 -17.37 -15.72
N GLU A 90 -15.49 -18.21 -16.07
CA GLU A 90 -15.35 -19.11 -17.22
C GLU A 90 -15.01 -18.32 -18.50
N PRO A 91 -14.00 -18.75 -19.29
CA PRO A 91 -13.56 -18.01 -20.48
C PRO A 91 -14.65 -17.78 -21.53
N SER A 92 -15.75 -18.56 -21.47
CA SER A 92 -16.96 -18.42 -22.28
C SER A 92 -17.53 -16.99 -22.24
N CYS A 93 -17.36 -16.25 -21.13
CA CYS A 93 -17.84 -14.88 -20.99
C CYS A 93 -17.07 -13.85 -21.84
N LEU A 94 -15.95 -14.23 -22.47
CA LEU A 94 -15.10 -13.34 -23.24
C LEU A 94 -15.48 -13.24 -24.73
N GLY A 95 -16.34 -14.14 -25.23
CA GLY A 95 -16.79 -14.15 -26.63
C GLY A 95 -15.64 -13.91 -27.63
N GLU A 96 -15.78 -12.87 -28.46
CA GLU A 96 -14.83 -12.51 -29.52
C GLU A 96 -13.62 -11.67 -29.06
N SER A 97 -13.45 -11.46 -27.74
CA SER A 97 -12.34 -10.66 -27.20
C SER A 97 -10.97 -11.23 -27.61
N LYS A 98 -10.80 -12.56 -27.61
CA LYS A 98 -9.53 -13.20 -28.03
C LYS A 98 -9.18 -12.86 -29.47
N GLN A 99 -10.13 -13.07 -30.40
CA GLN A 99 -9.91 -12.82 -31.83
C GLN A 99 -9.69 -11.32 -32.10
N THR A 100 -10.40 -10.46 -31.38
CA THR A 100 -10.23 -9.01 -31.47
C THR A 100 -8.86 -8.56 -30.96
N ALA A 101 -8.40 -9.09 -29.83
CA ALA A 101 -7.07 -8.81 -29.29
C ALA A 101 -5.97 -9.23 -30.27
N ILE A 102 -6.07 -10.44 -30.85
CA ILE A 102 -5.11 -10.93 -31.86
C ILE A 102 -5.06 -10.00 -33.08
N ARG A 103 -6.23 -9.60 -33.62
CA ARG A 103 -6.28 -8.68 -34.77
C ARG A 103 -5.63 -7.33 -34.46
N ARG A 104 -5.87 -6.78 -33.27
CA ARG A 104 -5.27 -5.52 -32.82
C ARG A 104 -3.76 -5.65 -32.65
N LEU A 105 -3.30 -6.74 -32.05
CA LEU A 105 -1.88 -7.02 -31.85
C LEU A 105 -1.15 -7.12 -33.21
N ASN A 106 -1.68 -7.89 -34.16
CA ASN A 106 -1.10 -8.01 -35.50
C ASN A 106 -1.08 -6.67 -36.27
N SER A 107 -2.09 -5.83 -36.06
CA SER A 107 -2.09 -4.47 -36.61
C SER A 107 -0.96 -3.62 -36.02
N LEU A 108 -0.73 -3.74 -34.71
CA LEU A 108 0.35 -3.04 -34.02
C LEU A 108 1.73 -3.51 -34.48
N TRP A 109 1.94 -4.83 -34.60
CA TRP A 109 3.18 -5.40 -35.14
C TRP A 109 3.51 -4.85 -36.52
N ARG A 110 2.53 -4.83 -37.45
CA ARG A 110 2.73 -4.24 -38.78
C ARG A 110 3.09 -2.76 -38.73
N LYS A 111 2.46 -1.98 -37.84
CA LYS A 111 2.81 -0.57 -37.64
C LYS A 111 4.22 -0.41 -37.08
N LEU A 112 4.64 -1.28 -36.18
CA LEU A 112 5.95 -1.23 -35.57
C LEU A 112 7.05 -1.56 -36.60
N ASP A 113 6.83 -2.57 -37.43
CA ASP A 113 7.77 -2.93 -38.49
C ASP A 113 7.86 -1.86 -39.58
N ALA A 114 6.76 -1.17 -39.88
CA ALA A 114 6.76 -0.05 -40.82
C ALA A 114 7.46 1.22 -40.26
N ASN A 115 7.65 1.31 -38.93
CA ASN A 115 8.21 2.50 -38.26
C ASN A 115 9.47 2.13 -37.45
N PRO A 116 10.66 2.08 -38.08
CA PRO A 116 11.90 1.65 -37.43
C PRO A 116 12.29 2.51 -36.21
N ASN A 117 11.95 3.80 -36.22
CA ASN A 117 12.15 4.69 -35.06
C ASN A 117 11.34 4.24 -33.84
N LEU A 118 10.08 3.80 -34.05
CA LEU A 118 9.22 3.32 -32.96
C LEU A 118 9.76 2.01 -32.38
N LYS A 119 10.25 1.11 -33.25
CA LYS A 119 10.89 -0.16 -32.84
C LYS A 119 12.11 0.07 -31.96
N THR A 120 12.93 1.05 -32.31
CA THR A 120 14.13 1.45 -31.55
C THR A 120 13.77 2.02 -30.17
N VAL A 121 12.70 2.81 -30.07
CA VAL A 121 12.24 3.34 -28.78
C VAL A 121 11.72 2.22 -27.87
N ILE A 122 10.93 1.28 -28.41
CA ILE A 122 10.36 0.17 -27.62
C ILE A 122 11.46 -0.77 -27.12
N SER A 123 12.44 -1.13 -27.95
CA SER A 123 13.57 -1.99 -27.54
C SER A 123 14.47 -1.34 -26.48
N ARG A 124 14.45 -0.01 -26.37
CA ARG A 124 15.21 0.71 -25.34
C ARG A 124 14.52 0.69 -23.97
N ILE A 125 13.20 0.55 -23.95
CA ILE A 125 12.39 0.53 -22.72
C ILE A 125 12.30 -0.89 -22.15
N TYR A 126 12.31 -1.90 -23.01
CA TYR A 126 12.32 -3.32 -22.65
C TYR A 126 13.57 -3.98 -23.23
N PRO A 127 14.71 -3.90 -22.52
CA PRO A 127 15.97 -4.51 -22.93
C PRO A 127 15.92 -6.04 -22.92
#